data_AF-A0A1X1W0Q9-F1
#
_entry.id   AF-A0A1X1W0Q9-F1
#
_cell.length_a   1.000
_cell.length_b   1.000
_cell.length_c   1.000
_cell.angle_alpha   90.00
_cell.angle_beta   90.00
_cell.angle_gamma   90.00
#
_symmetry.space_group_name_H-M   'P 1'
#
loop_
_entity.id
_entity.type
_entity.pdbx_description
1 polymer ?
#
loop_
_entity_poly.entity_id
_entity_poly.type
_entity_poly.pdbx_seq_one_letter_code
_entity_poly.pdbx_strand_id
1 'polypeptide(L)' 'MPVRWSVVAADDWAVAGLESQGQHPHDWLKHPSRERTWLFKPARPERDRSLGEDTVEKLGSEMARLVGVPAATVELVS' A
#
# COMPACT_ATOMS: atom_id res chain seq x y z
N MET A 1 8.24 -7.31 -20.98
CA MET A 1 7.31 -6.18 -20.84
C MET A 1 7.42 -5.66 -19.42
N PRO A 2 7.40 -4.34 -19.19
CA PRO A 2 7.34 -3.83 -17.82
C PRO A 2 6.05 -4.33 -17.15
N VAL A 3 6.17 -4.83 -15.93
CA VAL A 3 5.01 -5.20 -15.12
C VAL A 3 4.19 -3.93 -14.88
N ARG A 4 2.91 -3.96 -15.24
CA ARG A 4 1.97 -2.88 -14.92
C ARG A 4 1.00 -3.40 -13.87
N TRP A 5 1.03 -2.81 -12.69
CA TRP A 5 0.04 -3.09 -11.65
C TRP A 5 -1.20 -2.22 -11.85
N SER A 6 -2.35 -2.75 -11.43
CA SER A 6 -3.57 -1.96 -11.28
C SER A 6 -3.40 -0.94 -10.16
N VAL A 7 -3.93 0.26 -10.38
CA VAL A 7 -4.02 1.32 -9.37
C VAL A 7 -5.49 1.46 -8.98
N VAL A 8 -5.75 1.44 -7.67
CA VAL A 8 -7.10 1.54 -7.10
C VAL A 8 -7.37 2.98 -6.70
N ALA A 9 -8.50 3.54 -7.12
CA ALA A 9 -8.95 4.84 -6.61
C ALA A 9 -9.35 4.68 -5.13
N ALA A 10 -8.79 5.52 -4.26
CA ALA A 10 -9.05 5.49 -2.83
C ALA A 10 -9.70 6.80 -2.32
N ASP A 11 -10.16 7.66 -3.23
CA ASP A 11 -10.74 8.97 -2.91
C ASP A 11 -11.97 8.89 -1.99
N ASP A 12 -12.72 7.78 -2.03
CA ASP A 12 -13.92 7.55 -1.24
C ASP A 12 -13.67 6.71 0.03
N TRP A 13 -12.42 6.38 0.34
CA TRP A 13 -12.08 5.61 1.53
C TRP A 13 -11.98 6.53 2.75
N ALA A 14 -12.55 6.09 3.87
CA ALA A 14 -12.55 6.87 5.10
C ALA A 14 -11.32 6.55 5.97
N VAL A 15 -10.80 7.55 6.69
CA VAL A 15 -9.79 7.33 7.74
C VAL A 15 -10.46 6.63 8.93
N ALA A 16 -9.99 5.44 9.25
CA ALA A 16 -10.47 4.60 10.35
C ALA A 16 -9.57 4.66 11.60
N GLY A 17 -8.37 5.24 11.48
CA GLY A 17 -7.46 5.42 12.60
C GLY A 17 -6.08 5.90 12.17
N LEU A 18 -5.21 6.10 13.16
CA LEU A 18 -3.81 6.48 12.96
C LEU A 18 -2.91 5.34 13.44
N GLU A 19 -1.96 4.94 12.59
CA GLU A 19 -0.86 4.06 12.96
C GLU A 19 0.24 4.89 13.64
N SER A 20 0.54 4.52 14.88
CA SER A 20 1.58 5.18 15.69
C SER A 20 2.92 4.46 15.63
N GLN A 21 2.96 3.25 15.09
CA GLN A 21 4.18 2.45 14.94
C GLN A 21 4.89 2.76 13.62
N GLY A 22 6.21 2.89 13.70
CA GLY A 22 7.09 3.22 12.56
C GLY A 22 7.77 4.57 12.73
N GLN A 23 8.57 4.97 11.75
CA GLN A 23 9.30 6.25 11.81
C GLN A 23 8.39 7.46 11.57
N HIS A 24 7.23 7.27 10.95
CA HIS A 24 6.28 8.33 10.63
C HIS A 24 4.85 7.81 10.81
N PRO A 25 3.91 8.68 11.20
CA PRO A 25 2.51 8.32 11.29
C PRO A 25 1.95 7.94 9.91
N HIS A 26 1.07 6.94 9.90
CA HIS A 26 0.35 6.50 8.70
C HIS A 26 -1.13 6.41 9.01
N ASP A 27 -1.97 6.61 8.01
CA ASP A 27 -3.42 6.48 8.17
C ASP A 27 -3.85 5.03 7.95
N TRP A 28 -4.78 4.55 8.78
CA TRP A 28 -5.56 3.36 8.47
C TRP A 28 -6.79 3.79 7.68
N LEU A 29 -6.94 3.28 6.46
CA LEU A 29 -8.09 3.56 5.59
C LEU A 29 -9.09 2.41 5.58
N LYS A 30 -10.37 2.75 5.39
CA LYS A 30 -11.49 1.81 5.29
C LYS A 30 -12.22 2.01 3.97
N HIS A 31 -12.23 0.97 3.16
CA HIS A 31 -13.03 0.91 1.94
C HIS A 31 -14.53 0.90 2.30
N PRO A 32 -15.40 1.62 1.57
CA PRO A 32 -16.81 1.78 1.93
C PRO A 32 -17.61 0.46 2.01
N SER A 33 -17.34 -0.49 1.10
CA SER A 33 -18.04 -1.79 1.06
C SER A 33 -17.24 -2.99 1.55
N ARG A 34 -15.98 -2.85 1.99
CA ARG A 34 -15.16 -4.01 2.42
C ARG A 34 -14.91 -3.95 3.90
N GLU A 35 -14.93 -5.12 4.54
CA GLU A 35 -14.73 -5.21 6.00
C GLU A 35 -13.30 -4.92 6.44
N ARG A 36 -12.31 -4.97 5.55
CA ARG A 36 -10.90 -4.80 5.92
C ARG A 36 -10.48 -3.33 5.96
N THR A 37 -9.62 -2.99 6.91
CA THR A 37 -8.84 -1.74 6.92
C THR A 37 -7.48 -1.96 6.25
N TRP A 38 -6.90 -0.88 5.76
CA TRP A 38 -5.64 -0.87 5.01
C TRP A 38 -4.70 0.17 5.59
N LEU A 39 -3.42 -0.16 5.74
CA LEU A 39 -2.41 0.82 6.14
C LEU A 39 -1.97 1.62 4.91
N PHE A 40 -2.29 2.90 4.88
CA PHE A 40 -1.91 3.78 3.78
C PHE A 40 -0.53 4.36 3.97
N LYS A 41 0.34 4.12 2.99
CA LYS A 41 1.71 4.64 2.96
C LYS A 41 1.82 5.67 1.82
N PRO A 42 1.71 6.98 2.11
CA PRO A 42 1.82 7.97 1.07
C PRO A 42 3.25 7.97 0.51
N ALA A 43 3.37 8.13 -0.81
CA ALA A 43 4.65 8.38 -1.44
C ALA A 43 5.17 9.74 -0.96
N ARG A 44 6.20 9.72 -0.12
CA ARG A 44 6.68 10.89 0.63
C ARG A 44 7.41 11.87 -0.28
N PRO A 45 7.31 13.20 -0.06
CA PRO A 45 8.08 14.19 -0.83
C PRO A 45 9.60 14.05 -0.64
N GLU A 46 10.02 13.63 0.55
CA GLU A 46 11.42 13.40 0.93
C GLU A 46 12.03 12.16 0.27
N ARG A 47 11.18 11.27 -0.26
CA ARG A 47 11.60 10.05 -0.94
C ARG A 47 11.33 10.20 -2.42
N ASP A 48 12.38 10.01 -3.21
CA ASP A 48 12.25 10.14 -4.64
C ASP A 48 11.33 9.05 -5.19
N ARG A 49 10.15 9.45 -5.67
CA ARG A 49 9.17 8.55 -6.31
C ARG A 49 9.75 7.86 -7.55
N SER A 50 10.81 8.40 -8.14
CA SER A 50 11.55 7.75 -9.24
C SER A 50 12.21 6.43 -8.82
N LEU A 51 12.41 6.22 -7.51
CA LEU A 51 12.99 4.99 -6.96
C LEU A 51 11.99 3.84 -6.89
N GLY A 52 10.69 4.10 -7.07
CA GLY A 52 9.65 3.06 -7.16
C GLY A 52 9.51 2.23 -5.89
N GLU A 53 9.61 2.83 -4.70
CA GLU A 53 9.48 2.08 -3.44
C GLU A 53 8.13 1.38 -3.29
N ASP A 54 7.06 2.01 -3.74
CA ASP A 54 5.69 1.46 -3.79
C ASP A 54 5.61 0.20 -4.67
N THR A 55 6.27 0.29 -5.82
CA THR A 55 6.48 -0.75 -6.81
C THR A 55 7.28 -1.91 -6.22
N VAL A 56 8.37 -1.62 -5.50
CA VAL A 56 9.19 -2.64 -4.83
C VAL A 56 8.41 -3.33 -3.72
N GLU A 57 7.62 -2.60 -2.94
CA GLU A 57 6.79 -3.17 -1.87
C GLU A 57 5.71 -4.10 -2.45
N LYS A 58 5.02 -3.68 -3.52
CA LYS A 58 4.07 -4.54 -4.24
C LYS A 58 4.73 -5.78 -4.81
N LEU A 59 5.88 -5.63 -5.48
CA LEU A 59 6.63 -6.75 -6.05
C LEU A 59 7.09 -7.72 -4.98
N GLY A 60 7.64 -7.23 -3.87
CA GLY A 60 8.10 -8.03 -2.74
C GLY A 60 7.00 -8.90 -2.16
N SER A 61 5.83 -8.33 -1.90
CA SER A 61 4.67 -9.08 -1.40
C SER A 61 4.14 -10.12 -2.40
N GLU A 62 4.10 -9.80 -3.70
CA GLU A 62 3.70 -10.79 -4.72
C GLU A 62 4.71 -11.94 -4.84
N MET A 63 6.01 -11.63 -4.81
CA MET A 63 7.06 -12.66 -4.84
C MET A 63 6.97 -13.57 -3.61
N ALA A 64 6.80 -13.00 -2.41
CA ALA A 64 6.63 -13.78 -1.18
C ALA A 64 5.45 -14.74 -1.28
N ARG A 65 4.30 -14.25 -1.78
CA ARG A 65 3.11 -15.07 -2.02
C ARG A 65 3.38 -16.22 -3.00
N LEU A 66 4.12 -15.96 -4.08
CA LEU A 66 4.47 -16.98 -5.08
C LEU A 66 5.35 -18.11 -4.51
N VAL A 67 6.21 -17.80 -3.54
CA VAL A 67 7.07 -18.78 -2.87
C VAL A 67 6.46 -19.37 -1.59
N GLY A 68 5.19 -19.09 -1.31
CA GLY A 68 4.46 -19.63 -0.16
C GLY A 68 4.81 -18.98 1.19
N VAL A 69 5.46 -17.82 1.18
CA VAL A 69 5.74 -17.03 2.39
C VAL A 69 4.53 -16.14 2.69
N PRO A 70 3.98 -16.17 3.92
CA PRO A 70 2.92 -15.24 4.32
C PRO A 70 3.37 -13.79 4.17
N ALA A 71 2.59 -13.02 3.40
CA ALA A 71 2.85 -11.61 3.15
C ALA A 71 1.54 -10.82 3.17
N ALA A 72 1.64 -9.53 3.51
CA ALA A 72 0.50 -8.63 3.45
C ALA A 72 0.05 -8.43 1.99
N THR A 73 -1.25 -8.34 1.78
CA THR A 73 -1.79 -7.86 0.50
C THR A 73 -1.44 -6.38 0.35
N VAL A 74 -0.84 -6.02 -0.78
CA VAL A 74 -0.45 -4.65 -1.12
C VAL A 74 -1.22 -4.25 -2.38
N GLU A 75 -1.78 -3.05 -2.38
CA GLU A 75 -2.42 -2.44 -3.55
C GLU A 75 -1.78 -1.07 -3.78
N LEU A 76 -1.58 -0.71 -5.05
CA LEU A 76 -1.22 0.66 -5.41
C LEU A 76 -2.50 1.48 -5.50
N VAL A 77 -2.45 2.72 -4.99
CA VAL A 77 -3.61 3.61 -4.97
C VAL A 77 -3.26 4.97 -5.56
N SER A 78 -4.27 5.61 -6.17
CA SER A 78 -4.25 7.01 -6.61
C SER A 78 -5.13 7.85 -5.72
#